data_AF-A0A229GHT7-F1
#
_entry.id   AF-A0A229GHT7-F1
#
_cell.length_a   1.000
_cell.length_b   1.000
_cell.length_c   1.000
_cell.angle_alpha   90.00
_cell.angle_beta   90.00
_cell.angle_gamma   90.00
#
_symmetry.space_group_name_H-M   'P 1'
#
loop_
_entity.id
_entity.type
_entity.pdbx_description
1 polymer ?
#
loop_
_entity_poly.entity_id
_entity_poly.type
_entity_poly.pdbx_seq_one_letter_code
_entity_poly.pdbx_strand_id
1 'polypeptide(L)'
;MELESAEQRILDAAEELFYGRGIQSVGMDAIRAASGVPLKRLYQIFPSKDALVEAYLKRRDARWLQDLARYVDVHDSPAQRILAVFDWLYRWFSESDYRGCGFINSFGELGATSQAVAGIAKAHKEAFRRYVADLVAAADAPAWLTDQLVPLAEGAMTTAAISGSPEPARHAKDAARTLLRAARADVATAA
;
A
#
# COMPACT_ATOMS: atom_id res chain seq x y z
N MET A 1 7.61 -18.13 23.28
CA MET A 1 8.30 -17.08 22.53
C MET A 1 8.93 -17.78 21.34
N GLU A 2 8.27 -17.76 20.18
CA GLU A 2 8.89 -18.35 18.98
C GLU A 2 10.15 -17.57 18.66
N LEU A 3 11.26 -18.28 18.48
CA LEU A 3 12.50 -17.67 18.01
C LEU A 3 12.27 -17.21 16.58
N GLU A 4 12.32 -15.90 16.36
CA GLU A 4 12.16 -15.30 15.05
C GLU A 4 13.17 -15.88 14.05
N SER A 5 12.69 -16.32 12.89
CA SER A 5 13.54 -16.98 11.90
C SER A 5 14.58 -16.00 11.33
N ALA A 6 15.69 -16.52 10.81
CA ALA A 6 16.69 -15.68 10.16
C ALA A 6 16.13 -14.95 8.93
N GLU A 7 15.20 -15.57 8.20
CA GLU A 7 14.51 -14.97 7.06
C GLU A 7 13.64 -13.80 7.51
N GLN A 8 12.88 -13.98 8.58
CA GLN A 8 12.00 -12.96 9.15
C GLN A 8 12.79 -11.71 9.57
N ARG A 9 13.88 -11.89 10.34
CA ARG A 9 14.78 -10.79 10.73
C ARG A 9 15.40 -10.06 9.55
N ILE A 10 15.73 -10.76 8.46
CA ILE A 10 16.24 -10.13 7.25
C ILE A 10 15.15 -9.30 6.58
N LEU A 11 13.93 -9.83 6.46
CA LEU A 11 12.81 -9.12 5.84
C LEU A 11 12.37 -7.90 6.65
N ASP A 12 12.39 -7.97 7.99
CA ASP A 12 12.10 -6.83 8.86
C ASP A 12 13.12 -5.70 8.68
N ALA A 13 14.41 -6.05 8.70
CA ALA A 13 15.49 -5.09 8.44
C ALA A 13 15.40 -4.49 7.02
N ALA A 14 15.08 -5.32 6.02
CA ALA A 14 14.90 -4.88 4.64
C ALA A 14 13.72 -3.93 4.50
N GLU A 15 12.59 -4.23 5.12
CA GLU A 15 11.42 -3.38 5.08
C GLU A 15 11.68 -2.02 5.73
N GLU A 16 12.24 -1.99 6.93
CA GLU A 16 12.57 -0.73 7.62
C GLU A 16 13.52 0.13 6.77
N LEU A 17 14.60 -0.47 6.26
CA LEU A 17 15.63 0.26 5.54
C LEU A 17 15.20 0.66 4.14
N PHE A 18 14.61 -0.25 3.34
CA PHE A 18 14.15 0.08 1.99
C PHE A 18 13.01 1.09 2.00
N TYR A 19 12.05 0.97 2.92
CA TYR A 19 10.95 1.93 3.01
C TYR A 19 11.42 3.28 3.55
N GLY A 20 12.29 3.28 4.57
CA GLY A 20 12.76 4.49 5.23
C GLY A 20 13.82 5.29 4.45
N ARG A 21 14.65 4.62 3.64
CA ARG A 21 15.83 5.22 2.99
C ARG A 21 15.86 5.08 1.46
N GLY A 22 14.96 4.28 0.89
CA GLY A 22 14.95 3.94 -0.53
C GLY A 22 15.76 2.68 -0.83
N ILE A 23 15.41 1.98 -1.90
CA ILE A 23 16.04 0.71 -2.25
C ILE A 23 17.46 0.93 -2.74
N GLN A 24 17.69 1.90 -3.64
CA GLN A 24 19.00 2.13 -4.26
C GLN A 24 20.08 2.48 -3.25
N SER A 25 19.74 3.26 -2.22
CA SER A 25 20.67 3.73 -1.19
C SER A 25 21.08 2.65 -0.17
N VAL A 26 20.32 1.55 -0.07
CA VAL A 26 20.53 0.50 0.94
C VAL A 26 21.28 -0.68 0.34
N GLY A 27 22.49 -0.95 0.85
CA GLY A 27 23.28 -2.13 0.48
C GLY A 27 23.00 -3.36 1.35
N MET A 28 23.41 -4.55 0.89
CA MET A 28 23.26 -5.80 1.65
C MET A 28 24.00 -5.79 2.99
N ASP A 29 25.09 -5.05 3.11
CA ASP A 29 25.81 -4.89 4.38
C ASP A 29 25.01 -4.10 5.43
N ALA A 30 24.18 -3.15 5.01
CA ALA A 30 23.27 -2.44 5.93
C ALA A 30 22.18 -3.39 6.44
N ILE A 31 21.62 -4.23 5.56
CA ILE A 31 20.65 -5.27 5.94
C ILE A 31 21.29 -6.28 6.91
N ARG A 32 22.51 -6.73 6.64
CA ARG A 32 23.28 -7.61 7.54
C ARG A 32 23.43 -6.99 8.93
N ALA A 33 23.84 -5.73 8.98
CA ALA A 33 24.05 -5.01 10.24
C ALA A 33 22.74 -4.89 11.04
N ALA A 34 21.63 -4.53 10.39
CA ALA A 34 20.33 -4.36 11.04
C ALA A 34 19.68 -5.70 11.46
N SER A 35 19.75 -6.73 10.62
CA SER A 35 19.14 -8.05 10.91
C SER A 35 19.94 -8.89 11.92
N GLY A 36 21.23 -8.58 12.11
CA GLY A 36 22.16 -9.41 12.89
C GLY A 36 22.41 -10.80 12.29
N VAL A 37 22.03 -11.03 11.02
CA VAL A 37 22.26 -12.31 10.34
C VAL A 37 23.61 -12.25 9.61
N PRO A 38 24.51 -13.25 9.76
CA PRO A 38 25.79 -13.26 9.05
C PRO A 38 25.64 -13.14 7.53
N LEU A 39 26.53 -12.40 6.87
CA LEU A 39 26.42 -12.10 5.43
C LEU A 39 26.29 -13.35 4.57
N LYS A 40 27.08 -14.38 4.88
CA LYS A 40 27.02 -15.69 4.20
C LYS A 40 25.62 -16.32 4.31
N ARG A 41 24.98 -16.24 5.48
CA ARG A 41 23.64 -16.78 5.70
C ARG A 41 22.57 -15.93 5.01
N LEU A 42 22.73 -14.60 5.01
CA LEU A 42 21.86 -13.69 4.29
C LEU A 42 21.84 -14.01 2.79
N TYR A 43 22.99 -14.21 2.14
CA TYR A 43 23.06 -14.61 0.73
C TYR A 43 22.58 -16.05 0.46
N GLN A 44 22.59 -16.94 1.45
CA GLN A 44 21.97 -18.26 1.31
C GLN A 44 20.44 -18.20 1.26
N ILE A 45 19.83 -17.24 1.97
CA ILE A 45 18.38 -17.06 2.01
C ILE A 45 17.92 -16.20 0.83
N PHE A 46 18.62 -15.07 0.59
CA PHE A 46 18.36 -14.14 -0.50
C PHE A 46 19.61 -14.02 -1.38
N PRO A 47 19.69 -14.78 -2.49
CA PRO A 47 20.87 -14.84 -3.35
C PRO A 47 21.30 -13.50 -3.97
N SER A 48 20.40 -12.53 -4.03
CA SER A 48 20.65 -11.18 -4.53
C SER A 48 19.84 -10.14 -3.76
N LYS A 49 20.24 -8.87 -3.89
CA LYS A 49 19.44 -7.74 -3.39
C LYS A 49 18.06 -7.71 -4.05
N ASP A 50 17.99 -7.99 -5.35
CA ASP A 50 16.73 -8.00 -6.09
C ASP A 50 15.77 -9.07 -5.55
N ALA A 51 16.27 -10.27 -5.23
CA ALA A 51 15.46 -11.32 -4.61
C ALA A 51 14.90 -10.89 -3.24
N LEU A 52 15.70 -10.15 -2.46
CA LEU A 52 15.26 -9.58 -1.19
C LEU A 52 14.22 -8.46 -1.40
N VAL A 53 14.41 -7.59 -2.38
CA VAL A 53 13.46 -6.52 -2.72
C VAL A 53 12.11 -7.09 -3.14
N GLU A 54 12.09 -8.13 -3.98
CA GLU A 54 10.86 -8.80 -4.37
C GLU A 54 10.13 -9.42 -3.17
N ALA A 55 10.88 -10.09 -2.28
CA ALA A 55 10.30 -10.71 -1.08
C ALA A 55 9.73 -9.65 -0.12
N TYR A 56 10.45 -8.54 0.08
CA TYR A 56 9.99 -7.38 0.83
C TYR A 56 8.67 -6.83 0.24
N LEU A 57 8.62 -6.58 -1.07
CA LEU A 57 7.43 -5.99 -1.71
C LEU A 57 6.22 -6.93 -1.64
N LYS A 58 6.41 -8.24 -1.84
CA LYS A 58 5.33 -9.24 -1.71
C LYS A 58 4.82 -9.33 -0.28
N ARG A 59 5.71 -9.31 0.72
CA ARG A 59 5.33 -9.29 2.13
C ARG A 59 4.55 -8.02 2.48
N ARG A 60 5.02 -6.87 2.00
CA ARG A 60 4.35 -5.59 2.21
C ARG A 60 2.97 -5.53 1.57
N ASP A 61 2.80 -6.09 0.37
CA ASP A 61 1.53 -6.16 -0.35
C ASP A 61 0.48 -6.91 0.47
N ALA A 62 0.83 -8.14 0.89
CA ALA A 62 -0.04 -8.98 1.70
C ALA A 62 -0.45 -8.29 3.01
N ARG A 63 0.51 -7.69 3.73
CA ARG A 63 0.22 -7.00 4.99
C ARG A 63 -0.68 -5.78 4.76
N TRP A 64 -0.35 -4.93 3.79
CA TRP A 64 -1.07 -3.69 3.52
C TRP A 64 -2.53 -3.96 3.14
N LEU A 65 -2.79 -4.92 2.25
CA LEU A 65 -4.16 -5.29 1.86
C LEU A 65 -4.93 -5.92 3.02
N GLN A 66 -4.28 -6.76 3.84
CA GLN A 66 -4.90 -7.37 5.01
C GLN A 66 -5.27 -6.32 6.07
N ASP A 67 -4.39 -5.35 6.32
CA ASP A 67 -4.63 -4.30 7.32
C ASP A 67 -5.75 -3.35 6.88
N LEU A 68 -5.78 -3.00 5.58
CA LEU A 68 -6.89 -2.25 4.99
C LEU A 68 -8.21 -3.01 5.14
N ALA A 69 -8.26 -4.27 4.69
CA ALA A 69 -9.46 -5.09 4.77
C ALA A 69 -9.96 -5.23 6.21
N ARG A 70 -9.06 -5.54 7.15
CA ARG A 70 -9.40 -5.64 8.59
C ARG A 70 -10.02 -4.35 9.13
N TYR A 71 -9.58 -3.19 8.68
CA TYR A 71 -10.16 -1.92 9.12
C TYR A 71 -11.50 -1.61 8.47
N VAL A 72 -11.66 -1.95 7.19
CA VAL A 72 -12.87 -1.64 6.43
C VAL A 72 -14.01 -2.60 6.79
N ASP A 73 -13.72 -3.90 6.90
CA ASP A 73 -14.71 -4.97 7.01
C ASP A 73 -15.54 -4.94 8.31
N VAL A 74 -15.07 -4.23 9.34
CA VAL A 74 -15.82 -4.03 10.59
C VAL A 74 -17.04 -3.11 10.44
N HIS A 75 -17.16 -2.40 9.32
CA HIS A 75 -18.31 -1.51 9.06
C HIS A 75 -19.44 -2.29 8.38
N ASP A 76 -20.68 -2.06 8.81
CA ASP A 76 -21.83 -2.81 8.28
C ASP A 76 -22.33 -2.26 6.94
N SER A 77 -22.31 -0.94 6.75
CA SER A 77 -22.83 -0.32 5.53
C SER A 77 -21.81 -0.36 4.38
N PRO A 78 -22.18 -0.85 3.19
CA PRO A 78 -21.29 -0.83 2.03
C PRO A 78 -20.74 0.56 1.67
N ALA A 79 -21.57 1.60 1.77
CA ALA A 79 -21.11 2.96 1.52
C ALA A 79 -20.16 3.49 2.62
N GLN A 80 -20.35 3.05 3.87
CA GLN A 80 -19.39 3.35 4.94
C GLN A 80 -18.07 2.64 4.70
N ARG A 81 -18.07 1.39 4.21
CA ARG A 81 -16.84 0.66 3.86
C ARG A 81 -16.00 1.40 2.83
N ILE A 82 -16.61 1.96 1.78
CA ILE A 82 -15.92 2.79 0.79
C ILE A 82 -15.25 4.00 1.47
N LEU A 83 -15.97 4.70 2.35
CA LEU A 83 -15.42 5.86 3.07
C LEU A 83 -14.35 5.47 4.12
N ALA A 84 -14.46 4.28 4.69
CA ALA A 84 -13.53 3.74 5.68
C ALA A 84 -12.14 3.45 5.07
N VAL A 85 -12.04 3.23 3.76
CA VAL A 85 -10.74 3.18 3.07
C VAL A 85 -9.94 4.45 3.35
N PHE A 86 -10.57 5.62 3.24
CA PHE A 86 -9.90 6.89 3.47
C PHE A 86 -9.63 7.16 4.97
N ASP A 87 -10.48 6.66 5.87
CA ASP A 87 -10.19 6.72 7.30
C ASP A 87 -8.98 5.87 7.69
N TRP A 88 -8.85 4.69 7.08
CA TRP A 88 -7.68 3.85 7.24
C TRP A 88 -6.43 4.55 6.70
N LEU A 89 -6.52 5.18 5.52
CA LEU A 89 -5.42 5.99 4.97
C LEU A 89 -5.02 7.12 5.92
N TYR A 90 -5.96 7.82 6.53
CA TYR A 90 -5.65 8.87 7.51
C TYR A 90 -4.83 8.32 8.68
N ARG A 91 -5.21 7.15 9.20
CA ARG A 91 -4.46 6.47 10.27
C ARG A 91 -3.06 6.10 9.82
N TRP A 92 -2.94 5.46 8.66
CA TRP A 92 -1.65 5.06 8.10
C TRP A 92 -0.73 6.26 7.82
N PHE A 93 -1.27 7.36 7.32
CA PHE A 93 -0.50 8.59 7.07
C PHE A 93 -0.03 9.27 8.36
N SER A 94 -0.66 8.95 9.49
CA SER A 94 -0.31 9.49 10.81
C SER A 94 0.77 8.68 11.52
N GLU A 95 1.20 7.55 10.95
CA GLU A 95 2.30 6.75 11.48
C GLU A 95 3.63 7.51 11.33
N SER A 96 4.49 7.42 12.34
CA SER A 96 5.75 8.19 12.39
C SER A 96 6.75 7.80 11.30
N ASP A 97 6.64 6.58 10.78
CA ASP A 97 7.47 6.02 9.72
C ASP A 97 6.82 6.14 8.33
N TYR A 98 5.68 6.83 8.21
CA TYR A 98 5.01 7.01 6.94
C TYR A 98 5.90 7.72 5.92
N ARG A 99 6.11 7.06 4.77
CA ARG A 99 6.94 7.52 3.65
C ARG A 99 6.23 7.41 2.30
N GLY A 100 4.91 7.44 2.30
CA GLY A 100 4.11 7.28 1.08
C GLY A 100 3.91 5.83 0.66
N CYS A 101 3.48 5.61 -0.57
CA CYS A 101 3.24 4.27 -1.11
C CYS A 101 4.57 3.58 -1.46
N GLY A 102 4.91 2.51 -0.73
CA GLY A 102 6.12 1.73 -0.98
C GLY A 102 6.24 1.26 -2.44
N PHE A 103 5.13 0.89 -3.09
CA PHE A 103 5.12 0.46 -4.49
C PHE A 103 5.37 1.60 -5.47
N ILE A 104 4.84 2.81 -5.23
CA ILE A 104 5.12 3.99 -6.06
C ILE A 104 6.59 4.36 -5.92
N ASN A 105 7.12 4.40 -4.69
CA ASN A 105 8.52 4.72 -4.43
C ASN A 105 9.46 3.71 -5.10
N SER A 106 9.21 2.41 -4.92
CA SER A 106 10.02 1.35 -5.54
C SER A 106 9.92 1.36 -7.06
N PHE A 107 8.74 1.63 -7.63
CA PHE A 107 8.58 1.82 -9.07
C PHE A 107 9.36 3.04 -9.57
N GLY A 108 9.36 4.15 -8.83
CA GLY A 108 10.13 5.34 -9.17
C GLY A 108 11.64 5.09 -9.19
N GLU A 109 12.16 4.27 -8.27
CA GLU A 109 13.59 3.95 -8.18
C GLU A 109 14.06 2.89 -9.20
N LEU A 110 13.21 1.90 -9.50
CA LEU A 110 13.62 0.67 -10.19
C LEU A 110 12.73 0.26 -11.36
N GLY A 111 11.56 0.88 -11.55
CA GLY A 111 10.57 0.44 -12.53
C GLY A 111 11.06 0.49 -13.99
N ALA A 112 12.04 1.35 -14.29
CA ALA A 112 12.64 1.43 -15.61
C ALA A 112 13.69 0.34 -15.90
N THR A 113 14.26 -0.28 -14.86
CA THR A 113 15.40 -1.21 -14.98
C THR A 113 15.11 -2.60 -14.44
N SER A 114 14.06 -2.77 -13.63
CA SER A 114 13.64 -4.05 -13.06
C SER A 114 12.19 -4.35 -13.42
N GLN A 115 12.02 -5.28 -14.36
CA GLN A 115 10.68 -5.77 -14.76
C GLN A 115 9.96 -6.47 -13.59
N ALA A 116 10.70 -7.10 -12.69
CA ALA A 116 10.14 -7.73 -11.50
C ALA A 116 9.50 -6.70 -10.55
N VAL A 117 10.22 -5.61 -10.23
CA VAL A 117 9.67 -4.53 -9.39
C VAL A 117 8.49 -3.84 -10.08
N ALA A 118 8.60 -3.56 -11.38
CA ALA A 118 7.50 -2.99 -12.15
C ALA A 118 6.25 -3.89 -12.14
N GLY A 119 6.44 -5.20 -12.29
CA GLY A 119 5.38 -6.19 -12.24
C GLY A 119 4.70 -6.26 -10.88
N ILE A 120 5.47 -6.28 -9.78
CA ILE A 120 4.91 -6.31 -8.41
C ILE A 120 4.15 -5.03 -8.10
N ALA A 121 4.69 -3.86 -8.46
CA ALA A 121 3.99 -2.58 -8.27
C ALA A 121 2.66 -2.56 -9.03
N LYS A 122 2.65 -3.00 -10.30
CA LYS A 122 1.41 -3.12 -11.09
C LYS A 122 0.41 -4.07 -10.46
N ALA A 123 0.86 -5.26 -10.03
CA ALA A 123 0.00 -6.26 -9.40
C ALA A 123 -0.68 -5.74 -8.12
N HIS A 124 0.07 -5.03 -7.27
CA HIS A 124 -0.47 -4.38 -6.07
C HIS A 124 -1.55 -3.34 -6.44
N LYS A 125 -1.28 -2.49 -7.44
CA LYS A 125 -2.21 -1.45 -7.91
C LYS A 125 -3.50 -2.05 -8.44
N GLU A 126 -3.40 -3.14 -9.20
CA GLU A 126 -4.56 -3.88 -9.67
C GLU A 126 -5.32 -4.58 -8.53
N ALA A 127 -4.62 -5.10 -7.52
CA ALA A 127 -5.24 -5.71 -6.35
C ALA A 127 -6.03 -4.68 -5.53
N PHE A 128 -5.45 -3.50 -5.29
CA PHE A 128 -6.16 -2.41 -4.63
C PHE A 128 -7.36 -1.91 -5.45
N ARG A 129 -7.21 -1.78 -6.77
CA ARG A 129 -8.34 -1.43 -7.66
C ARG A 129 -9.46 -2.48 -7.58
N ARG A 130 -9.14 -3.78 -7.61
CA ARG A 130 -10.14 -4.85 -7.46
C ARG A 130 -10.85 -4.76 -6.11
N TYR A 131 -10.10 -4.57 -5.02
CA TYR A 131 -10.66 -4.39 -3.69
C TYR A 131 -11.66 -3.22 -3.63
N VAL A 132 -11.31 -2.06 -4.18
CA VAL A 132 -12.22 -0.91 -4.24
C VAL A 132 -13.43 -1.19 -5.15
N ALA A 133 -13.23 -1.90 -6.27
CA ALA A 133 -14.32 -2.29 -7.17
C ALA A 133 -15.34 -3.20 -6.46
N ASP A 134 -14.88 -4.14 -5.65
CA ASP A 134 -15.74 -5.04 -4.88
C ASP A 134 -16.57 -4.25 -3.85
N LEU A 135 -15.96 -3.24 -3.20
CA LEU A 135 -16.69 -2.33 -2.30
C LEU A 135 -17.73 -1.48 -3.02
N VAL A 136 -17.39 -0.96 -4.20
CA VAL A 136 -18.31 -0.19 -5.06
C VAL A 136 -19.49 -1.05 -5.51
N ALA A 137 -19.23 -2.27 -5.96
CA ALA A 137 -20.26 -3.22 -6.37
C ALA A 137 -21.17 -3.61 -5.19
N ALA A 138 -20.60 -3.88 -4.01
CA ALA A 138 -21.38 -4.18 -2.80
C ALA A 138 -22.27 -3.03 -2.33
N ALA A 139 -21.97 -1.79 -2.76
CA ALA A 139 -22.78 -0.61 -2.48
C ALA A 139 -23.81 -0.29 -3.57
N ASP A 140 -23.98 -1.19 -4.55
CA ASP A 140 -24.79 -0.99 -5.76
C ASP A 140 -24.48 0.33 -6.47
N ALA A 141 -23.22 0.77 -6.39
CA ALA A 141 -22.76 2.01 -7.01
C ALA A 141 -22.24 1.75 -8.44
N PRO A 142 -22.33 2.72 -9.35
CA PRO A 142 -21.84 2.58 -10.72
C PRO A 142 -20.34 2.26 -10.78
N ALA A 143 -19.95 1.36 -11.69
CA ALA A 143 -18.58 0.87 -11.81
C ALA A 143 -17.53 1.99 -12.03
N TRP A 144 -17.92 3.09 -12.71
CA TRP A 144 -17.05 4.24 -12.95
C TRP A 144 -16.54 4.89 -11.65
N LEU A 145 -17.23 4.69 -10.53
CA LEU A 145 -16.83 5.24 -9.25
C LEU A 145 -15.47 4.68 -8.80
N THR A 146 -15.20 3.41 -9.09
CA THR A 146 -13.90 2.76 -8.82
C THR A 146 -12.74 3.54 -9.45
N ASP A 147 -12.90 3.93 -10.72
CA ASP A 147 -11.86 4.60 -11.50
C ASP A 147 -11.63 6.04 -11.05
N GLN A 148 -12.48 6.59 -10.18
CA GLN A 148 -12.28 7.89 -9.54
C GLN A 148 -11.76 7.76 -8.10
N LEU A 149 -12.26 6.79 -7.35
CA LEU A 149 -11.85 6.56 -5.95
C LEU A 149 -10.40 6.11 -5.83
N VAL A 150 -9.93 5.26 -6.75
CA VAL A 150 -8.54 4.75 -6.72
C VAL A 150 -7.54 5.90 -6.91
N PRO A 151 -7.63 6.74 -7.97
CA PRO A 151 -6.74 7.90 -8.09
C PRO A 151 -6.82 8.88 -6.91
N LEU A 152 -8.00 9.07 -6.29
CA LEU A 152 -8.12 9.91 -5.09
C LEU A 152 -7.29 9.35 -3.91
N ALA A 153 -7.36 8.04 -3.68
CA ALA A 153 -6.56 7.38 -2.65
C ALA A 153 -5.06 7.48 -2.94
N GLU A 154 -4.64 7.23 -4.18
CA GLU A 154 -3.22 7.28 -4.58
C GLU A 154 -2.64 8.70 -4.54
N GLY A 155 -3.44 9.68 -4.99
CA GLY A 155 -3.12 11.09 -4.88
C GLY A 155 -2.94 11.50 -3.42
N ALA A 156 -3.87 11.09 -2.55
CA ALA A 156 -3.78 11.36 -1.12
C ALA A 156 -2.51 10.78 -0.49
N MET A 157 -2.11 9.55 -0.85
CA MET A 157 -0.85 8.95 -0.38
C MET A 157 0.36 9.79 -0.78
N THR A 158 0.40 10.24 -2.04
CA THR A 158 1.53 11.01 -2.56
C THR A 158 1.60 12.38 -1.90
N THR A 159 0.46 13.08 -1.81
CA THR A 159 0.38 14.41 -1.18
C THR A 159 0.71 14.35 0.30
N ALA A 160 0.24 13.33 1.04
CA ALA A 160 0.55 13.16 2.45
C ALA A 160 2.05 12.97 2.69
N ALA A 161 2.71 12.17 1.85
CA ALA A 161 4.14 11.91 1.97
C ALA A 161 5.01 13.16 1.76
N ILE A 162 4.60 14.05 0.85
CA ILE A 162 5.31 15.29 0.54
C ILE A 162 5.01 16.38 1.58
N SER A 163 3.75 16.50 1.98
CA SER A 163 3.31 17.55 2.91
C SER A 163 3.60 17.22 4.38
N GLY A 164 3.87 15.97 4.72
CA GLY A 164 4.01 15.52 6.10
C GLY A 164 2.70 15.61 6.90
N SER A 165 1.55 15.56 6.22
CA SER A 165 0.22 15.72 6.83
C SER A 165 -0.71 14.57 6.43
N PRO A 166 -1.53 14.04 7.37
CA PRO A 166 -2.53 13.04 7.06
C PRO A 166 -3.82 13.63 6.45
N GLU A 167 -4.00 14.96 6.49
CA GLU A 167 -5.22 15.64 6.01
C GLU A 167 -5.61 15.35 4.54
N PRO A 168 -4.69 15.06 3.58
CA PRO A 168 -5.08 14.63 2.24
C PRO A 168 -6.02 13.42 2.21
N ALA A 169 -5.95 12.51 3.20
CA ALA A 169 -6.90 11.42 3.32
C ALA A 169 -8.33 11.91 3.60
N ARG A 170 -8.50 12.93 4.45
CA ARG A 170 -9.81 13.54 4.74
C ARG A 170 -10.36 14.29 3.52
N HIS A 171 -9.52 15.05 2.82
CA HIS A 171 -9.92 15.70 1.59
C HIS A 171 -10.38 14.69 0.52
N ALA A 172 -9.65 13.59 0.36
CA ALA A 172 -10.03 12.50 -0.54
C ALA A 172 -11.34 11.82 -0.08
N LYS A 173 -11.55 11.64 1.23
CA LYS A 173 -12.81 11.14 1.79
C LYS A 173 -13.99 12.07 1.47
N ASP A 174 -13.82 13.37 1.57
CA ASP A 174 -14.86 14.35 1.28
C ASP A 174 -15.22 14.39 -0.21
N ALA A 175 -14.22 14.25 -1.08
CA ALA A 175 -14.43 14.05 -2.51
C ALA A 175 -15.19 12.74 -2.78
N ALA A 176 -14.76 11.62 -2.18
CA ALA A 176 -15.44 10.33 -2.29
C ALA A 176 -16.90 10.39 -1.82
N ARG A 177 -17.19 11.13 -0.73
CA ARG A 177 -18.58 11.34 -0.26
C ARG A 177 -19.42 12.11 -1.27
N THR A 178 -18.83 13.10 -1.94
CA THR A 178 -19.50 13.85 -3.01
C THR A 178 -19.82 12.95 -4.20
N LEU A 179 -18.85 12.14 -4.63
CA LEU A 179 -19.04 11.19 -5.74
C LEU A 179 -20.09 10.12 -5.42
N LEU A 180 -20.08 9.58 -4.19
CA LEU A 180 -21.10 8.63 -3.73
C LEU A 180 -22.52 9.22 -3.74
N ARG A 181 -22.67 10.49 -3.39
CA ARG A 181 -23.97 11.18 -3.46
C ARG A 181 -24.43 11.37 -4.90
N ALA A 182 -23.52 11.79 -5.79
CA ALA A 182 -23.81 11.94 -7.21
C ALA A 182 -24.23 10.59 -7.85
N ALA A 183 -23.46 9.53 -7.59
CA ALA A 183 -23.75 8.18 -8.05
C ALA A 183 -25.16 7.69 -7.66
N ARG A 184 -25.60 7.97 -6.43
CA ARG A 184 -26.95 7.61 -5.97
C ARG A 184 -28.06 8.40 -6.66
N ALA A 185 -27.83 9.68 -6.95
CA ALA A 185 -28.78 10.52 -7.67
C ALA A 185 -28.95 10.04 -9.13
N ASP A 186 -27.86 9.62 -9.77
CA ASP A 186 -27.89 9.07 -11.13
C ASP A 186 -28.69 7.77 -11.19
N VAL A 187 -28.47 6.84 -10.25
CA VAL A 187 -29.25 5.59 -10.16
C VAL A 187 -30.73 5.87 -9.92
N ALA A 188 -31.06 6.82 -9.04
CA ALA A 188 -32.45 7.19 -8.77
C ALA A 188 -33.16 7.85 -9.96
N THR A 189 -32.40 8.48 -10.87
CA THR A 189 -32.95 9.11 -12.08
C THR A 189 -33.11 8.11 -13.23
N ALA A 190 -32.37 7.00 -13.20
CA ALA A 190 -32.40 5.94 -14.21
C ALA A 190 -33.40 4.80 -13.92
N ALA A 191 -33.94 4.74 -12.69
CA ALA A 191 -34.95 3.78 -12.24
C ALA A 191 -36.38 4.34 -12.39
#